data_AF-A0A2I1DK77-F1
#
_entry.id   AF-A0A2I1DK77-F1
#
_cell.length_a   1.000
_cell.length_b   1.000
_cell.length_c   1.000
_cell.angle_alpha   90.00
_cell.angle_beta   90.00
_cell.angle_gamma   90.00
#
_symmetry.space_group_name_H-M   'P 1'
#
loop_
_entity.id
_entity.type
_entity.pdbx_description
1 polymer ?
#
loop_
_entity_poly.entity_id
_entity_poly.type
_entity_poly.pdbx_seq_one_letter_code
_entity_poly.pdbx_strand_id
1 'polypeptide(L)'
;MSASAMAKNNLSLVLPPRSGRKFAQYLESIEAIFQEIVQENPQQLLNRLLSQDVVVFSPAETDSGKLCSLYSVGPEMILLRFHHVWPRSYQDETGSLLVTIGSGGQLYAFFAKVLQVSENILMLTAPVVIYQRAVRHFSRIPLSEPLQVFCKDGLQVQGKMADFSPTGIRFFMPAMPIQTKEKMLLEFATGECGSCETIVQVVRSEPLASDTRCQVAVQMLLTGLMKKKMEYLYWCCQKMSVNAGVMAS
;
A
#
# COMPACT_ATOMS: atom_id res chain seq x y z
N MET A 1 -20.14 9.96 8.36
CA MET A 1 -19.10 9.90 7.32
C MET A 1 -19.37 8.67 6.47
N SER A 2 -19.43 8.78 5.14
CA SER A 2 -19.84 7.66 4.27
C SER A 2 -18.74 6.59 4.20
N ALA A 3 -19.14 5.32 4.08
CA ALA A 3 -18.24 4.16 3.94
C ALA A 3 -17.22 4.30 2.77
N SER A 4 -17.53 5.16 1.78
CA SER A 4 -16.65 5.52 0.67
C SER A 4 -15.39 6.31 1.10
N ALA A 5 -15.47 7.13 2.17
CA ALA A 5 -14.34 7.86 2.69
C ALA A 5 -13.38 6.96 3.49
N MET A 6 -13.92 5.97 4.23
CA MET A 6 -13.11 4.99 4.97
C MET A 6 -12.30 4.07 4.05
N ALA A 7 -12.82 3.73 2.86
CA ALA A 7 -12.09 2.90 1.89
C ALA A 7 -10.95 3.65 1.15
N LYS A 8 -11.01 4.99 1.08
CA LYS A 8 -9.99 5.81 0.37
C LYS A 8 -8.69 5.98 1.17
N ASN A 9 -8.73 5.80 2.49
CA ASN A 9 -7.59 6.03 3.39
C ASN A 9 -7.12 4.77 4.13
N ASN A 10 -7.52 3.57 3.71
CA ASN A 10 -7.01 2.35 4.32
C ASN A 10 -5.52 2.16 3.95
N LEU A 11 -4.63 2.61 4.82
CA LEU A 11 -3.18 2.63 4.61
C LEU A 11 -2.59 1.23 4.29
N SER A 12 -3.24 0.15 4.76
CA SER A 12 -2.86 -1.24 4.42
C SER A 12 -3.06 -1.61 2.94
N LEU A 13 -3.93 -0.90 2.22
CA LEU A 13 -4.17 -1.06 0.78
C LEU A 13 -3.31 -0.10 -0.07
N VAL A 14 -2.67 0.86 0.59
CA VAL A 14 -2.04 2.02 -0.03
C VAL A 14 -0.51 1.90 -0.03
N LEU A 15 0.05 1.29 1.01
CA LEU A 15 1.46 0.94 1.11
C LEU A 15 1.72 -0.47 0.56
N PRO A 16 2.88 -0.70 -0.10
CA PRO A 16 3.29 -2.06 -0.45
C PRO A 16 3.43 -2.91 0.83
N PRO A 17 3.00 -4.18 0.86
CA PRO A 17 3.32 -5.04 1.99
C PRO A 17 4.83 -5.19 2.11
N ARG A 18 5.33 -5.31 3.34
CA ARG A 18 6.75 -5.48 3.63
C ARG A 18 7.29 -6.85 3.21
N SER A 19 6.43 -7.87 3.17
CA SER A 19 6.71 -9.22 2.64
C SER A 19 8.03 -9.85 3.16
N GLY A 20 8.37 -9.67 4.44
CA GLY A 20 9.59 -10.21 5.03
C GLY A 20 10.90 -9.46 4.69
N ARG A 21 10.83 -8.29 4.02
CA ARG A 21 12.02 -7.49 3.73
C ARG A 21 12.60 -6.86 4.98
N LYS A 22 13.94 -6.75 5.03
CA LYS A 22 14.62 -5.93 6.04
C LYS A 22 14.19 -4.46 5.87
N PHE A 23 14.16 -3.74 6.99
CA PHE A 23 13.65 -2.36 7.02
C PHE A 23 14.33 -1.45 5.99
N ALA A 24 15.64 -1.57 5.81
CA ALA A 24 16.43 -0.84 4.81
C ALA A 24 16.01 -1.13 3.34
N GLN A 25 15.64 -2.37 3.01
CA GLN A 25 15.20 -2.75 1.67
C GLN A 25 13.75 -2.29 1.40
N TYR A 26 12.93 -2.29 2.45
CA TYR A 26 11.58 -1.73 2.39
C TYR A 26 11.62 -0.21 2.20
N LEU A 27 12.56 0.47 2.88
CA LEU A 27 12.93 1.87 2.72
C LEU A 27 13.21 2.23 1.25
N GLU A 28 14.16 1.56 0.60
CA GLU A 28 14.49 1.80 -0.82
C GLU A 28 13.26 1.64 -1.73
N SER A 29 12.39 0.68 -1.40
CA SER A 29 11.18 0.42 -2.17
C SER A 29 10.11 1.49 -1.97
N ILE A 30 10.03 2.07 -0.77
CA ILE A 30 9.11 3.17 -0.45
C ILE A 30 9.62 4.46 -1.11
N GLU A 31 10.90 4.79 -0.98
CA GLU A 31 11.49 6.01 -1.57
C GLU A 31 11.27 6.06 -3.09
N ALA A 32 11.43 4.94 -3.80
CA ALA A 32 11.16 4.89 -5.23
C ALA A 32 9.70 5.18 -5.62
N ILE A 33 8.75 5.02 -4.69
CA ILE A 33 7.31 5.25 -4.92
C ILE A 33 6.88 6.62 -4.39
N PHE A 34 7.55 7.16 -3.38
CA PHE A 34 7.31 8.51 -2.87
C PHE A 34 8.13 9.49 -3.70
N GLN A 35 7.44 10.09 -4.67
CA GLN A 35 8.04 10.79 -5.81
C GLN A 35 8.72 12.12 -5.44
N GLU A 36 8.40 12.67 -4.27
CA GLU A 36 8.81 14.02 -3.90
C GLU A 36 9.22 14.09 -2.42
N ILE A 37 10.28 14.84 -2.16
CA ILE A 37 10.59 15.32 -0.82
C ILE A 37 9.88 16.65 -0.62
N VAL A 38 9.10 16.75 0.46
CA VAL A 38 8.45 17.99 0.86
C VAL A 38 9.51 19.07 1.07
N GLN A 39 9.41 20.18 0.34
CA GLN A 39 10.33 21.32 0.45
C GLN A 39 9.97 22.28 1.59
N GLU A 40 8.75 22.16 2.12
CA GLU A 40 8.28 22.91 3.29
C GLU A 40 8.96 22.42 4.57
N ASN A 41 9.06 23.31 5.56
CA ASN A 41 9.51 22.93 6.89
C ASN A 41 8.66 21.77 7.47
N PRO A 42 9.27 20.64 7.88
CA PRO A 42 8.55 19.48 8.39
C PRO A 42 7.59 19.79 9.55
N GLN A 43 7.98 20.67 10.47
CA GLN A 43 7.16 21.05 11.61
C GLN A 43 5.89 21.79 11.18
N GLN A 44 6.00 22.70 10.21
CA GLN A 44 4.84 23.43 9.67
C GLN A 44 3.87 22.48 8.97
N LEU A 45 4.38 21.56 8.16
CA LEU A 45 3.56 20.53 7.52
C LEU A 45 2.83 19.68 8.57
N LEU A 46 3.58 19.10 9.52
CA LEU A 46 3.00 18.20 10.53
C LEU A 46 1.97 18.91 11.43
N ASN A 47 2.16 20.19 11.73
CA ASN A 47 1.17 20.98 12.45
C ASN A 47 -0.19 21.06 11.71
N ARG A 48 -0.19 21.11 10.38
CA ARG A 48 -1.44 21.06 9.58
C ARG A 48 -2.06 19.66 9.56
N LEU A 49 -1.28 18.64 9.87
CA LEU A 49 -1.69 17.24 9.91
C LEU A 49 -2.06 16.76 11.33
N LEU A 50 -2.16 17.66 12.30
CA LEU A 50 -2.61 17.33 13.65
C LEU A 50 -3.98 16.62 13.61
N SER A 51 -4.14 15.63 14.48
CA SER A 51 -5.32 14.77 14.60
C SER A 51 -5.64 13.90 13.37
N GLN A 52 -4.77 13.83 12.36
CA GLN A 52 -4.93 12.88 11.26
C GLN A 52 -4.57 11.45 11.70
N ASP A 53 -5.15 10.47 11.02
CA ASP A 53 -4.83 9.06 11.19
C ASP A 53 -3.40 8.78 10.73
N VAL A 54 -2.67 8.09 11.59
CA VAL A 54 -1.27 7.72 11.41
C VAL A 54 -1.13 6.22 11.54
N VAL A 55 -0.38 5.60 10.63
CA VAL A 55 0.08 4.22 10.80
C VAL A 55 1.57 4.21 11.04
N VAL A 56 1.97 3.56 12.13
CA VAL A 56 3.36 3.38 12.53
C VAL A 56 3.76 1.95 12.24
N PHE A 57 4.90 1.78 11.58
CA PHE A 57 5.51 0.49 11.32
C PHE A 57 6.83 0.35 12.09
N SER A 58 6.96 -0.79 12.74
CA SER A 58 8.12 -1.27 13.46
C SER A 58 9.16 -1.89 12.51
N PRO A 59 10.44 -2.00 12.94
CA PRO A 59 11.45 -2.77 12.23
C PRO A 59 11.20 -4.28 12.22
N ALA A 60 10.27 -4.82 13.01
CA ALA A 60 9.94 -6.25 13.02
C ALA A 60 9.31 -6.70 11.69
N GLU A 61 9.67 -7.90 11.23
CA GLU A 61 9.20 -8.45 9.94
C GLU A 61 7.72 -8.84 9.96
N THR A 62 7.19 -9.12 11.14
CA THR A 62 5.78 -9.53 11.35
C THR A 62 4.85 -8.34 11.59
N ASP A 63 5.37 -7.12 11.63
CA ASP A 63 4.55 -5.95 11.93
C ASP A 63 3.68 -5.54 10.74
N SER A 64 2.38 -5.43 11.01
CA SER A 64 1.34 -5.02 10.04
C SER A 64 0.96 -3.53 10.15
N GLY A 65 1.67 -2.79 11.00
CA GLY A 65 1.42 -1.39 11.28
C GLY A 65 0.34 -1.18 12.35
N LYS A 66 0.46 -0.09 13.10
CA LYS A 66 -0.47 0.28 14.18
C LYS A 66 -1.10 1.64 13.94
N LEU A 67 -2.42 1.69 14.03
CA LEU A 67 -3.20 2.91 13.86
C LEU A 67 -3.15 3.77 15.14
N CYS A 68 -2.90 5.06 14.95
CA CYS A 68 -2.85 6.08 15.98
C CYS A 68 -3.20 7.45 15.37
N SER A 69 -3.12 8.51 16.16
CA SER A 69 -3.28 9.88 15.67
C SER A 69 -2.05 10.72 16.00
N LEU A 70 -1.73 11.69 15.13
CA LEU A 70 -0.73 12.71 15.42
C LEU A 70 -1.28 13.67 16.49
N TYR A 71 -0.74 13.59 17.70
CA TYR A 71 -1.26 14.31 18.87
C TYR A 71 -0.61 15.67 19.10
N SER A 72 0.72 15.76 18.95
CA SER A 72 1.46 17.01 19.13
C SER A 72 2.72 17.04 18.27
N VAL A 73 3.13 18.24 17.88
CA VAL A 73 4.31 18.50 17.05
C VAL A 73 5.13 19.61 17.69
N GLY A 74 6.32 19.26 18.16
CA GLY A 74 7.35 20.18 18.64
C GLY A 74 8.49 20.32 17.63
N PRO A 75 9.47 21.19 17.92
CA PRO A 75 10.62 21.42 17.05
C PRO A 75 11.55 20.20 16.97
N GLU A 76 11.68 19.42 18.05
CA GLU A 76 12.59 18.28 18.13
C GLU A 76 11.88 16.93 18.26
N MET A 77 10.57 16.95 18.53
CA MET A 77 9.79 15.76 18.83
C MET A 77 8.36 15.84 18.33
N ILE A 78 7.77 14.69 18.07
CA ILE A 78 6.34 14.53 17.81
C ILE A 78 5.75 13.51 18.79
N LEU A 79 4.47 13.67 19.09
CA LEU A 79 3.71 12.73 19.92
C LEU A 79 2.63 12.07 19.09
N LEU A 80 2.57 10.74 19.13
CA LEU A 80 1.51 9.94 18.56
C LEU A 80 0.66 9.35 19.69
N ARG A 81 -0.66 9.38 19.54
CA ARG A 81 -1.60 8.82 20.52
C ARG A 81 -2.32 7.61 19.95
N PHE A 82 -2.25 6.49 20.65
CA PHE A 82 -2.92 5.26 20.27
C PHE A 82 -4.36 5.23 20.81
N HIS A 83 -5.29 4.75 19.99
CA HIS A 83 -6.69 4.60 20.37
C HIS A 83 -6.92 3.44 21.35
N HIS A 84 -5.98 2.49 21.38
CA HIS A 84 -5.96 1.35 22.30
C HIS A 84 -4.63 1.31 23.05
N VAL A 85 -4.58 0.57 24.16
CA VAL A 85 -3.36 0.38 24.96
C VAL A 85 -2.22 -0.05 24.05
N TRP A 86 -1.08 0.63 24.17
CA TRP A 86 0.09 0.39 23.35
C TRP A 86 0.52 -1.09 23.42
N PRO A 87 0.70 -1.77 22.27
CA PRO A 87 1.11 -3.17 22.27
C PRO A 87 2.49 -3.34 22.90
N ARG A 88 2.62 -4.27 23.87
CA ARG A 88 3.90 -4.58 24.53
C ARG A 88 5.04 -4.91 23.56
N SER A 89 4.72 -5.39 22.36
CA SER A 89 5.69 -5.72 21.31
C SER A 89 6.59 -4.55 20.89
N TYR A 90 6.19 -3.31 21.19
CA TYR A 90 6.97 -2.11 20.87
C TYR A 90 7.66 -1.48 22.10
N GLN A 91 7.47 -2.02 23.31
CA GLN A 91 8.11 -1.47 24.52
C GLN A 91 9.63 -1.65 24.52
N ASP A 92 10.13 -2.68 23.83
CA ASP A 92 11.55 -3.00 23.73
C ASP A 92 12.18 -2.52 22.40
N GLU A 93 11.41 -1.83 21.56
CA GLU A 93 11.91 -1.39 20.25
C GLU A 93 12.79 -0.14 20.38
N THR A 94 14.09 -0.39 20.37
CA THR A 94 15.12 0.64 20.21
C THR A 94 15.40 0.80 18.71
N GLY A 95 14.76 1.76 18.06
CA GLY A 95 14.93 1.92 16.62
C GLY A 95 14.21 3.10 15.97
N SER A 96 14.44 3.24 14.67
CA SER A 96 13.69 4.14 13.79
C SER A 96 12.40 3.45 13.34
N LEU A 97 11.27 4.12 13.54
CA LEU A 97 9.96 3.69 13.05
C LEU A 97 9.66 4.40 11.74
N LEU A 98 8.88 3.74 10.88
CA LEU A 98 8.28 4.37 9.70
C LEU A 98 6.89 4.88 10.10
N VAL A 99 6.67 6.17 9.91
CA VAL A 99 5.40 6.83 10.19
C VAL A 99 4.77 7.22 8.86
N THR A 100 3.51 6.85 8.64
CA THR A 100 2.74 7.25 7.46
C THR A 100 1.46 7.97 7.87
N ILE A 101 1.19 9.10 7.23
CA ILE A 101 0.01 9.94 7.47
C ILE A 101 -0.72 10.14 6.15
N GLY A 102 -2.03 9.89 6.14
CA GLY A 102 -2.88 10.18 4.98
C GLY A 102 -3.72 11.44 5.21
N SER A 103 -3.67 12.40 4.29
CA SER A 103 -4.54 13.59 4.37
C SER A 103 -4.77 14.21 3.00
N GLY A 104 -5.99 14.67 2.73
CA GLY A 104 -6.30 15.49 1.54
C GLY A 104 -5.95 14.87 0.19
N GLY A 105 -5.96 13.52 0.08
CA GLY A 105 -5.53 12.83 -1.14
C GLY A 105 -4.01 12.78 -1.32
N GLN A 106 -3.25 13.05 -0.28
CA GLN A 106 -1.80 12.88 -0.18
C GLN A 106 -1.45 11.87 0.90
N LEU A 107 -0.28 11.25 0.73
CA LEU A 107 0.37 10.43 1.74
C LEU A 107 1.72 11.03 2.05
N TYR A 108 1.99 11.11 3.34
CA TYR A 108 3.25 11.55 3.88
C TYR A 108 3.89 10.38 4.60
N ALA A 109 5.18 10.18 4.36
CA ALA A 109 5.96 9.15 5.04
C ALA A 109 7.27 9.75 5.55
N PHE A 110 7.68 9.34 6.73
CA PHE A 110 8.97 9.74 7.30
C PHE A 110 9.44 8.74 8.34
N PHE A 111 10.71 8.85 8.70
CA PHE A 111 11.33 8.04 9.73
C PHE A 111 11.56 8.87 10.98
N ALA A 112 11.33 8.27 12.13
CA ALA A 112 11.55 8.90 13.42
C ALA A 112 12.01 7.89 14.45
N LYS A 113 12.93 8.29 15.34
CA LYS A 113 13.44 7.43 16.40
C LYS A 113 12.53 7.50 17.61
N VAL A 114 12.35 6.37 18.29
CA VAL A 114 11.65 6.31 19.57
C VAL A 114 12.48 7.05 20.63
N LEU A 115 11.86 8.02 21.28
CA LEU A 115 12.44 8.75 22.42
C LEU A 115 11.87 8.20 23.74
N GLN A 116 10.55 8.02 23.79
CA GLN A 116 9.87 7.54 24.97
C GLN A 116 8.57 6.85 24.60
N VAL A 117 8.22 5.81 25.37
CA VAL A 117 6.93 5.13 25.31
C VAL A 117 6.24 5.33 26.65
N SER A 118 4.99 5.80 26.63
CA SER A 118 4.07 5.88 27.76
C SER A 118 2.74 5.27 27.35
N GLU A 119 1.97 4.72 28.30
CA GLU A 119 0.78 3.87 28.12
C GLU A 119 0.07 3.92 26.74
N ASN A 120 -0.34 5.10 26.29
CA ASN A 120 -0.98 5.34 24.99
C ASN A 120 -0.29 6.44 24.15
N ILE A 121 0.86 6.95 24.58
CA ILE A 121 1.62 8.00 23.90
C ILE A 121 2.99 7.47 23.48
N LEU A 122 3.28 7.60 22.20
CA LEU A 122 4.59 7.37 21.63
C LEU A 122 5.26 8.70 21.31
N MET A 123 6.42 8.95 21.92
CA MET A 123 7.25 10.12 21.65
C MET A 123 8.35 9.75 20.67
N LEU A 124 8.42 10.47 19.55
CA LEU A 124 9.40 10.26 18.50
C LEU A 124 10.19 11.54 18.23
N THR A 125 11.40 11.43 17.66
CA THR A 125 12.12 12.58 17.12
C THR A 125 11.33 13.25 15.99
N ALA A 126 11.43 14.58 15.85
CA ALA A 126 10.90 15.27 14.69
C ALA A 126 11.63 14.80 13.40
N PRO A 127 10.90 14.58 12.29
CA PRO A 127 11.54 14.15 11.05
C PRO A 127 12.29 15.30 10.39
N VAL A 128 13.47 14.99 9.85
CA VAL A 128 14.26 15.92 9.02
C VAL A 128 13.74 15.95 7.59
N VAL A 129 13.31 14.80 7.07
CA VAL A 129 12.83 14.60 5.71
C VAL A 129 11.44 14.00 5.77
N ILE A 130 10.49 14.60 5.04
CA ILE A 130 9.16 14.03 4.81
C ILE A 130 9.01 13.77 3.32
N TYR A 131 8.73 12.52 2.99
CA TYR A 131 8.42 12.08 1.64
C TYR A 131 6.92 12.23 1.40
N GLN A 132 6.54 12.67 0.20
CA GLN A 132 5.14 12.80 -0.20
C GLN A 132 4.82 12.07 -1.51
N ARG A 133 3.57 11.65 -1.63
CA ARG A 133 2.96 11.25 -2.90
C ARG A 133 1.45 11.40 -2.86
N ALA A 134 0.85 11.57 -4.03
CA ALA A 134 -0.60 11.50 -4.17
C ALA A 134 -1.14 10.11 -3.79
N VAL A 135 -2.30 10.11 -3.13
CA VAL A 135 -3.15 8.92 -3.00
C VAL A 135 -3.59 8.51 -4.40
N ARG A 136 -3.69 7.20 -4.64
CA ARG A 136 -4.11 6.68 -5.94
C ARG A 136 -5.52 7.17 -6.26
N HIS A 137 -5.72 7.65 -7.49
CA HIS A 137 -7.03 8.09 -7.97
C HIS A 137 -8.08 6.96 -7.84
N PHE A 138 -7.67 5.72 -8.10
CA PHE A 138 -8.45 4.52 -7.85
C PHE A 138 -7.83 3.71 -6.71
N SER A 139 -8.61 3.45 -5.65
CA SER A 139 -8.23 2.48 -4.63
C SER A 139 -8.24 1.07 -5.22
N ARG A 140 -7.43 0.16 -4.67
CA ARG A 140 -7.43 -1.22 -5.15
C ARG A 140 -8.56 -2.03 -4.49
N ILE A 141 -9.21 -2.88 -5.26
CA ILE A 141 -10.25 -3.81 -4.79
C ILE A 141 -9.58 -5.18 -4.60
N PRO A 142 -9.67 -5.80 -3.41
CA PRO A 142 -9.24 -7.18 -3.24
C PRO A 142 -10.08 -8.10 -4.13
N LEU A 143 -9.44 -8.89 -4.98
CA LEU A 143 -10.07 -9.90 -5.84
C LEU A 143 -9.27 -11.19 -5.75
N SER A 144 -9.96 -12.33 -5.74
CA SER A 144 -9.34 -13.65 -5.59
C SER A 144 -9.60 -14.54 -6.82
N GLU A 145 -9.68 -13.93 -7.99
CA GLU A 145 -9.99 -14.59 -9.26
C GLU A 145 -8.74 -15.19 -9.92
N PRO A 146 -8.87 -16.29 -10.69
CA PRO A 146 -7.77 -16.79 -11.50
C PRO A 146 -7.43 -15.82 -12.63
N LEU A 147 -6.18 -15.86 -13.08
CA LEU A 147 -5.73 -15.18 -14.29
C LEU A 147 -4.69 -16.01 -15.04
N GLN A 148 -4.55 -15.75 -16.33
CA GLN A 148 -3.54 -16.34 -17.20
C GLN A 148 -2.48 -15.28 -17.51
N VAL A 149 -1.22 -15.64 -17.37
CA VAL A 149 -0.06 -14.81 -17.75
C VAL A 149 0.62 -15.45 -18.96
N PHE A 150 0.83 -14.68 -20.01
CA PHE A 150 1.60 -15.11 -21.18
C PHE A 150 2.88 -14.28 -21.26
N CYS A 151 4.00 -14.97 -21.08
CA CYS A 151 5.34 -14.40 -21.10
C CYS A 151 5.88 -14.32 -22.54
N LYS A 152 6.97 -13.56 -22.74
CA LYS A 152 7.52 -13.28 -24.07
C LYS A 152 8.09 -14.50 -24.79
N ASP A 153 8.51 -15.50 -24.03
CA ASP A 153 9.04 -16.79 -24.51
C ASP A 153 7.93 -17.79 -24.89
N GLY A 154 6.66 -17.36 -24.83
CA GLY A 154 5.50 -18.22 -25.07
C GLY A 154 5.11 -19.06 -23.85
N LEU A 155 5.82 -18.92 -22.73
CA LEU A 155 5.44 -19.57 -21.48
C LEU A 155 4.09 -19.04 -21.00
N GLN A 156 3.20 -19.97 -20.64
CA GLN A 156 1.91 -19.66 -20.07
C GLN A 156 1.87 -20.11 -18.62
N VAL A 157 1.50 -19.20 -17.73
CA VAL A 157 1.48 -19.45 -16.30
C VAL A 157 0.13 -19.04 -15.73
N GLN A 158 -0.46 -19.93 -14.94
CA GLN A 158 -1.66 -19.60 -14.19
C GLN A 158 -1.28 -18.83 -12.93
N GLY A 159 -1.95 -17.70 -12.73
CA GLY A 159 -1.84 -16.87 -11.54
C GLY A 159 -3.18 -16.75 -10.82
N LYS A 160 -3.12 -16.14 -9.63
CA LYS A 160 -4.30 -15.76 -8.87
C LYS A 160 -4.22 -14.28 -8.53
N MET A 161 -5.24 -13.53 -8.94
CA MET A 161 -5.36 -12.13 -8.58
C MET A 161 -5.38 -11.97 -7.06
N ALA A 162 -4.75 -10.90 -6.58
CA ALA A 162 -4.77 -10.47 -5.19
C ALA A 162 -5.55 -9.16 -5.06
N ASP A 163 -5.35 -8.24 -6.00
CA ASP A 163 -6.13 -7.02 -6.11
C ASP A 163 -6.13 -6.43 -7.53
N PHE A 164 -7.09 -5.54 -7.76
CA PHE A 164 -7.35 -4.90 -9.04
C PHE A 164 -7.60 -3.39 -8.88
N SER A 165 -7.19 -2.64 -9.90
CA SER A 165 -7.55 -1.24 -10.14
C SER A 165 -7.59 -1.00 -11.65
N PRO A 166 -8.20 0.09 -12.14
CA PRO A 166 -8.28 0.35 -13.58
C PRO A 166 -6.92 0.47 -14.28
N THR A 167 -5.83 0.66 -13.53
CA THR A 167 -4.49 0.87 -14.09
C THR A 167 -3.50 -0.24 -13.74
N GLY A 168 -3.89 -1.24 -12.96
CA GLY A 168 -2.94 -2.26 -12.50
C GLY A 168 -3.54 -3.34 -11.64
N ILE A 169 -2.84 -4.48 -11.61
CA ILE A 169 -3.20 -5.69 -10.88
C ILE A 169 -2.01 -6.09 -9.99
N ARG A 170 -2.30 -6.70 -8.85
CA ARG A 170 -1.35 -7.54 -8.12
C ARG A 170 -1.86 -8.96 -8.12
N PHE A 171 -0.96 -9.91 -8.30
CA PHE A 171 -1.30 -11.32 -8.36
C PHE A 171 -0.18 -12.20 -7.84
N PHE A 172 -0.50 -13.46 -7.56
CA PHE A 172 0.44 -14.50 -7.18
C PHE A 172 0.60 -15.49 -8.31
N MET A 173 1.81 -15.99 -8.51
CA MET A 173 2.12 -17.02 -9.49
C MET A 173 3.29 -17.89 -9.00
N PRO A 174 3.55 -19.05 -9.62
CA PRO A 174 4.78 -19.82 -9.39
C PRO A 174 6.03 -18.94 -9.54
N ALA A 175 7.03 -19.17 -8.69
CA ALA A 175 8.28 -18.42 -8.75
C ALA A 175 9.01 -18.67 -10.09
N MET A 176 9.29 -17.59 -10.81
CA MET A 176 10.03 -17.62 -12.07
C MET A 176 10.81 -16.31 -12.25
N PRO A 177 11.90 -16.31 -13.04
CA PRO A 177 12.69 -15.12 -13.27
C PRO A 177 11.89 -14.09 -14.10
N ILE A 178 11.36 -13.07 -13.43
CA ILE A 178 10.64 -11.94 -14.04
C ILE A 178 11.38 -10.65 -13.71
N GLN A 179 11.63 -9.82 -14.72
CA GLN A 179 12.31 -8.56 -14.54
C GLN A 179 11.35 -7.37 -14.43
N THR A 180 11.73 -6.36 -13.66
CA THR A 180 11.03 -5.07 -13.67
C THR A 180 11.09 -4.47 -15.07
N LYS A 181 10.01 -3.79 -15.48
CA LYS A 181 9.75 -3.25 -16.83
C LYS A 181 9.51 -4.29 -17.92
N GLU A 182 9.57 -5.58 -17.62
CA GLU A 182 9.17 -6.63 -18.55
C GLU A 182 7.69 -6.49 -18.95
N LYS A 183 7.36 -6.83 -20.18
CA LYS A 183 5.99 -6.79 -20.69
C LYS A 183 5.47 -8.21 -20.86
N MET A 184 4.22 -8.43 -20.45
CA MET A 184 3.52 -9.70 -20.54
C MET A 184 2.05 -9.44 -20.94
N LEU A 185 1.40 -10.43 -21.51
CA LEU A 185 -0.04 -10.41 -21.74
C LEU A 185 -0.72 -11.01 -20.50
N LEU A 186 -1.76 -10.36 -19.99
CA LEU A 186 -2.65 -10.96 -19.00
C LEU A 186 -4.04 -11.13 -19.58
N GLU A 187 -4.62 -12.28 -19.30
CA GLU A 187 -6.04 -12.54 -19.46
C GLU A 187 -6.65 -12.83 -18.09
N PHE A 188 -7.74 -12.14 -17.75
CA PHE A 188 -8.41 -12.32 -16.48
C PHE A 188 -9.91 -12.08 -16.59
N ALA A 189 -10.66 -12.68 -15.67
CA ALA A 189 -12.07 -12.42 -15.45
C ALA A 189 -12.27 -11.80 -14.06
N THR A 190 -13.32 -11.00 -13.92
CA THR A 190 -13.70 -10.33 -12.66
C THR A 190 -15.09 -10.77 -12.23
N GLY A 191 -15.26 -12.08 -12.01
CA GLY A 191 -16.56 -12.68 -11.76
C GLY A 191 -17.57 -12.31 -12.86
N GLU A 192 -18.75 -11.84 -12.45
CA GLU A 192 -19.84 -11.45 -13.36
C GLU A 192 -19.61 -10.12 -14.08
N CYS A 193 -18.62 -9.32 -13.66
CA CYS A 193 -18.36 -8.01 -14.28
C CYS A 193 -17.75 -8.12 -15.68
N GLY A 194 -17.18 -9.28 -16.02
CA GLY A 194 -16.64 -9.59 -17.33
C GLY A 194 -15.14 -9.88 -17.32
N SER A 195 -14.58 -10.06 -18.51
CA SER A 195 -13.19 -10.42 -18.73
C SER A 195 -12.43 -9.40 -19.56
N CYS A 196 -11.10 -9.43 -19.44
CA CYS A 196 -10.21 -8.65 -20.26
C CYS A 196 -8.89 -9.36 -20.52
N GLU A 197 -8.41 -9.15 -21.74
CA GLU A 197 -7.04 -9.40 -22.13
C GLU A 197 -6.33 -8.03 -22.29
N THR A 198 -5.13 -7.89 -21.74
CA THR A 198 -4.35 -6.66 -21.87
C THR A 198 -2.85 -6.90 -21.73
N ILE A 199 -2.06 -6.10 -22.44
CA ILE A 199 -0.62 -6.01 -22.18
C ILE A 199 -0.42 -5.26 -20.87
N VAL A 200 0.51 -5.74 -20.05
CA VAL A 200 0.96 -5.07 -18.84
C VAL A 200 2.46 -4.94 -18.84
N GLN A 201 2.95 -4.12 -17.91
CA GLN A 201 4.35 -4.00 -17.58
C GLN A 201 4.57 -4.33 -16.11
N VAL A 202 5.59 -5.14 -15.83
CA VAL A 202 6.00 -5.48 -14.47
C VAL A 202 6.55 -4.25 -13.78
N VAL A 203 5.94 -3.90 -12.66
CA VAL A 203 6.43 -2.84 -11.77
C VAL A 203 7.33 -3.42 -10.69
N ARG A 204 6.99 -4.62 -10.20
CA ARG A 204 7.81 -5.38 -9.25
C ARG A 204 7.43 -6.85 -9.22
N SER A 205 8.38 -7.69 -8.83
CA SER A 205 8.20 -9.10 -8.50
C SER A 205 8.89 -9.37 -7.17
N GLU A 206 8.23 -10.11 -6.28
CA GLU A 206 8.71 -10.36 -4.92
C GLU A 206 8.52 -11.85 -4.61
N PRO A 207 9.58 -12.61 -4.23
CA PRO A 207 9.40 -13.97 -3.76
C PRO A 207 8.63 -13.97 -2.44
N LEU A 208 7.77 -14.96 -2.24
CA LEU A 208 7.12 -15.21 -0.96
C LEU A 208 7.99 -16.15 -0.11
N ALA A 209 7.84 -16.11 1.21
CA ALA A 209 8.69 -16.83 2.17
C ALA A 209 8.86 -18.35 1.93
N SER A 210 7.94 -18.96 1.17
CA SER A 210 8.17 -20.24 0.52
C SER A 210 8.57 -19.96 -0.94
N ASP A 211 9.83 -20.21 -1.30
CA ASP A 211 10.45 -19.91 -2.61
C ASP A 211 9.71 -20.43 -3.87
N THR A 212 8.59 -21.13 -3.70
CA THR A 212 7.76 -21.69 -4.77
C THR A 212 6.80 -20.70 -5.41
N ARG A 213 6.55 -19.53 -4.81
CA ARG A 213 5.62 -18.52 -5.33
C ARG A 213 6.22 -17.12 -5.27
N CYS A 214 5.83 -16.29 -6.22
CA CYS A 214 6.09 -14.86 -6.19
C CYS A 214 4.80 -14.06 -6.27
N GLN A 215 4.86 -12.86 -5.70
CA GLN A 215 3.87 -11.81 -5.84
C GLN A 215 4.37 -10.84 -6.91
N VAL A 216 3.56 -10.64 -7.95
CA VAL A 216 3.87 -9.73 -9.05
C VAL A 216 2.88 -8.59 -9.04
N ALA A 217 3.38 -7.36 -9.17
CA ALA A 217 2.54 -6.19 -9.39
C ALA A 217 2.84 -5.59 -10.75
N VAL A 218 1.77 -5.33 -11.51
CA VAL A 218 1.86 -4.88 -12.89
C VAL A 218 1.04 -3.60 -13.10
N GLN A 219 1.49 -2.80 -14.05
CA GLN A 219 0.77 -1.65 -14.59
C GLN A 219 0.21 -2.03 -15.96
N MET A 220 -1.05 -1.71 -16.21
CA MET A 220 -1.68 -1.99 -17.51
C MET A 220 -1.25 -0.96 -18.55
N LEU A 221 -0.92 -1.45 -19.76
CA LEU A 221 -0.60 -0.61 -20.91
C LEU A 221 -1.87 -0.45 -21.76
N LEU A 222 -2.73 0.49 -21.35
CA LEU A 222 -4.09 0.61 -21.89
C LEU A 222 -4.20 1.64 -23.02
N THR A 223 -4.92 1.28 -24.07
CA THR A 223 -5.46 2.24 -25.04
C THR A 223 -6.63 3.03 -24.45
N GLY A 224 -7.06 4.12 -25.10
CA GLY A 224 -8.18 4.93 -24.62
C GLY A 224 -9.50 4.15 -24.44
N LEU A 225 -9.81 3.23 -25.35
CA LEU A 225 -10.98 2.35 -25.24
C LEU A 225 -10.83 1.35 -24.08
N MET A 226 -9.64 0.77 -23.91
CA MET A 226 -9.38 -0.16 -22.82
C MET A 226 -9.45 0.51 -21.45
N LYS A 227 -9.04 1.78 -21.32
CA LYS A 227 -9.20 2.56 -20.08
C LYS A 227 -10.66 2.63 -19.63
N LYS A 228 -11.57 2.97 -20.54
CA LYS A 228 -13.02 3.01 -20.25
C LYS A 228 -13.56 1.64 -19.85
N LYS A 229 -13.12 0.58 -20.53
CA LYS A 229 -13.47 -0.80 -20.17
C LYS A 229 -12.97 -1.15 -18.76
N MET A 230 -11.73 -0.82 -18.42
CA MET A 230 -11.16 -1.11 -17.10
C MET A 230 -11.86 -0.34 -15.98
N GLU A 231 -12.20 0.93 -16.22
CA GLU A 231 -13.00 1.71 -15.28
C GLU A 231 -14.39 1.11 -15.07
N TYR A 232 -15.06 0.67 -16.15
CA TYR A 232 -16.33 -0.04 -16.04
C TYR A 232 -16.23 -1.31 -15.19
N LEU A 233 -15.25 -2.18 -15.46
CA LEU A 233 -15.02 -3.39 -14.68
C LEU A 233 -14.81 -3.05 -13.20
N TYR A 234 -14.00 -2.02 -12.92
CA TYR A 234 -13.74 -1.55 -11.56
C TYR A 234 -15.00 -1.13 -10.81
N TRP A 235 -15.82 -0.26 -11.42
CA TRP A 235 -17.04 0.22 -10.77
C TRP A 235 -18.06 -0.91 -10.57
N CYS A 236 -18.11 -1.88 -11.48
CA CYS A 236 -18.93 -3.07 -11.32
C CYS A 236 -18.45 -3.89 -10.12
N CYS A 237 -17.16 -4.25 -10.05
CA CYS A 237 -16.61 -5.02 -8.94
C CYS A 237 -16.82 -4.31 -7.60
N GLN A 238 -16.60 -2.99 -7.56
CA GLN A 238 -16.75 -2.21 -6.33
C GLN A 238 -18.19 -2.27 -5.80
N LYS A 239 -19.19 -2.18 -6.69
CA LYS A 239 -20.60 -2.31 -6.30
C LYS A 239 -20.90 -3.71 -5.75
N MET A 240 -20.39 -4.76 -6.39
CA MET A 240 -20.59 -6.13 -5.91
C MET A 240 -19.94 -6.38 -4.55
N SER A 241 -18.72 -5.88 -4.32
CA SER A 241 -18.04 -6.00 -3.02
C SER A 241 -18.78 -5.27 -1.89
N VAL A 242 -19.38 -4.11 -2.17
CA VAL A 242 -20.21 -3.39 -1.19
C VAL A 242 -21.47 -4.19 -0.86
N ASN A 243 -22.16 -4.74 -1.86
CA ASN A 243 -23.38 -5.52 -1.65
C ASN A 243 -23.14 -6.83 -0.89
N ALA A 244 -22.01 -7.50 -1.14
CA ALA A 244 -21.61 -8.69 -0.40
C ALA A 244 -21.33 -8.40 1.08
N GLY A 245 -20.77 -7.22 1.40
CA GLY A 245 -20.52 -6.79 2.77
C GLY A 245 -21.79 -6.43 3.55
N VAL A 246 -22.85 -5.96 2.88
CA VAL A 246 -24.15 -5.63 3.49
C VAL A 246 -25.01 -6.86 3.75
N MET A 247 -24.85 -7.95 2.98
CA MET A 247 -25.55 -9.22 3.22
C MET A 247 -24.88 -10.10 4.28
N ALA A 248 -23.63 -9.80 4.66
CA ALA A 248 -22.87 -10.55 5.67
C ALA A 248 -22.90 -9.90 7.07
N SER A 249 -23.64 -8.80 7.24
CA SER A 249 -23.87 -8.07 8.50
C SER A 249 -25.32 -8.19 8.95
#